data_AF-A0A2S0R2L9-F1
#
_entry.id   AF-A0A2S0R2L9-F1
#
_cell.length_a   1.000
_cell.length_b   1.000
_cell.length_c   1.000
_cell.angle_alpha   90.00
_cell.angle_beta   90.00
_cell.angle_gamma   90.00
#
_symmetry.space_group_name_H-M   'P 1'
#
loop_
_entity.id
_entity.type
_entity.pdbx_description
1 polymer ?
#
loop_
_entity_poly.entity_id
_entity_poly.type
_entity_poly.pdbx_seq_one_letter_code
_entity_poly.pdbx_strand_id
1 'polypeptide(L)' 'MRPVVFRGTYDEKNWQVLHDRWDDLRAQLHGIVISPRIAEKYPDAKEMIAEINGAAPDFSPSGTE' A
#
# COMPACT_ATOMS: atom_id res chain seq x y z
N MET A 1 -13.10 0.79 14.34
CA MET A 1 -14.19 -0.16 13.99
C MET A 1 -13.59 -1.30 13.18
N ARG A 2 -13.92 -2.56 13.47
CA ARG A 2 -13.56 -3.70 12.61
C ARG A 2 -14.78 -4.04 11.73
N PRO A 3 -14.63 -4.14 10.41
CA PRO A 3 -15.75 -4.43 9.52
C PRO A 3 -16.20 -5.88 9.71
N VAL A 4 -17.51 -6.08 9.81
CA VAL A 4 -18.12 -7.42 9.79
C VAL A 4 -18.30 -7.79 8.32
N VAL A 5 -17.48 -8.71 7.83
CA VAL A 5 -17.55 -9.22 6.45
C VAL A 5 -18.09 -10.63 6.51
N PHE A 6 -19.26 -10.86 5.90
CA PHE A 6 -19.84 -12.19 5.76
C PHE A 6 -19.15 -12.93 4.61
N ARG A 7 -18.55 -14.09 4.89
CA ARG A 7 -17.83 -14.88 3.87
C ARG A 7 -18.81 -15.51 2.87
N GLY A 8 -18.40 -15.58 1.61
CA GLY A 8 -19.17 -16.19 0.51
C GLY A 8 -20.24 -15.29 -0.11
N THR A 9 -20.38 -14.03 0.33
CA THR A 9 -21.38 -13.10 -0.20
C THR A 9 -20.74 -12.01 -1.08
N TYR A 10 -21.58 -11.23 -1.77
CA TYR A 10 -21.16 -10.04 -2.52
C TYR A 10 -20.31 -9.09 -1.66
N ASP A 11 -20.58 -9.00 -0.36
CA ASP A 11 -19.86 -8.12 0.57
C ASP A 11 -18.39 -8.50 0.72
N GLU A 12 -18.04 -9.79 0.67
CA GLU A 12 -16.63 -10.23 0.74
C GLU A 12 -15.82 -9.72 -0.45
N LYS A 13 -16.38 -9.85 -1.67
CA LYS A 13 -15.71 -9.38 -2.88
C LYS A 13 -15.57 -7.86 -2.90
N ASN A 14 -16.62 -7.12 -2.53
CA ASN A 14 -16.53 -5.66 -2.48
C ASN A 14 -15.59 -5.18 -1.39
N TRP A 15 -15.61 -5.84 -0.23
CA TRP A 15 -14.69 -5.53 0.84
C TRP A 15 -13.23 -5.69 0.40
N GLN A 16 -12.92 -6.78 -0.31
CA GLN A 16 -11.59 -7.01 -0.87
C GLN A 16 -11.19 -5.91 -1.86
N VAL A 17 -12.08 -5.53 -2.78
CA VAL A 17 -11.83 -4.44 -3.75
C VAL A 17 -11.59 -3.10 -3.05
N LEU A 18 -12.38 -2.77 -2.03
CA LEU A 18 -12.24 -1.52 -1.28
C LEU A 18 -10.92 -1.49 -0.49
N HIS A 19 -10.58 -2.60 0.16
CA HIS A 19 -9.33 -2.72 0.90
C HIS A 19 -8.11 -2.58 -0.02
N ASP A 20 -8.14 -3.25 -1.17
CA ASP A 20 -7.08 -3.19 -2.17
C ASP A 20 -6.86 -1.76 -2.69
N ARG A 21 -7.95 -1.07 -3.04
CA ARG A 21 -7.86 0.33 -3.50
C ARG A 21 -7.39 1.28 -2.41
N TRP A 22 -7.81 1.04 -1.17
CA TRP A 22 -7.36 1.83 -0.04
C TRP A 22 -5.85 1.65 0.20
N ASP A 23 -5.31 0.44 0.10
CA ASP A 23 -3.88 0.20 0.25
C ASP A 23 -3.06 0.86 -0.86
N ASP A 24 -3.53 0.78 -2.12
CA ASP A 24 -2.89 1.45 -3.25
C ASP A 24 -2.89 2.99 -3.08
N LEU A 25 -4.01 3.59 -2.64
CA LEU A 25 -4.10 5.03 -2.37
C LEU A 25 -3.20 5.45 -1.21
N ARG A 26 -3.17 4.67 -0.13
CA ARG A 26 -2.26 4.89 1.00
C ARG A 26 -0.81 4.89 0.52
N ALA A 27 -0.40 3.93 -0.30
CA ALA A 27 0.96 3.87 -0.82
C ALA A 27 1.34 5.16 -1.59
N GLN A 28 0.45 5.64 -2.46
CA GLN A 28 0.65 6.90 -3.20
C GLN A 28 0.82 8.11 -2.28
N LEU A 29 -0.04 8.25 -1.26
CA LEU A 29 0.02 9.37 -0.32
C LEU A 29 1.29 9.38 0.54
N HIS A 30 1.90 8.21 0.75
CA HIS A 30 3.14 8.06 1.52
C HIS A 30 4.39 7.95 0.65
N GLY A 31 4.29 8.20 -0.65
CA GLY A 31 5.44 8.13 -1.57
C GLY A 31 6.00 6.72 -1.76
N ILE A 32 5.24 5.68 -1.41
CA ILE A 32 5.63 4.28 -1.57
C ILE A 32 5.40 3.89 -3.04
N VAL A 33 6.49 3.67 -3.78
CA VAL A 33 6.47 3.35 -5.22
C VAL A 33 5.96 1.92 -5.47
N ILE A 34 6.43 0.96 -4.68
CA ILE A 34 6.00 -0.44 -4.72
C ILE A 34 5.24 -0.74 -3.42
N SER A 35 3.92 -0.90 -3.54
CA SER A 35 3.05 -1.15 -2.39
C SER A 35 3.35 -2.51 -1.72
N PRO A 36 3.08 -2.66 -0.41
CA PRO A 36 3.33 -3.90 0.32
C PRO A 36 2.67 -5.12 -0.34
N ARG A 37 1.44 -4.98 -0.86
CA ARG A 37 0.73 -6.05 -1.58
C ARG A 37 1.45 -6.51 -2.85
N ILE A 38 2.11 -5.60 -3.55
CA ILE A 38 2.94 -5.96 -4.73
C ILE A 38 4.23 -6.62 -4.26
N ALA A 39 4.86 -6.10 -3.21
CA ALA A 39 6.09 -6.64 -2.65
C ALA A 39 5.96 -8.09 -2.17
N GLU A 40 4.81 -8.47 -1.61
CA GLU A 40 4.51 -9.86 -1.19
C GLU A 40 4.63 -10.87 -2.34
N LYS A 41 4.44 -10.45 -3.59
CA LYS A 41 4.57 -11.31 -4.78
C LYS A 41 6.03 -11.58 -5.18
N TYR A 42 6.97 -10.82 -4.61
CA TYR A 42 8.39 -10.87 -4.95
C TYR A 42 9.26 -10.96 -3.69
N PRO A 43 9.16 -12.06 -2.91
CA PRO A 43 9.86 -12.18 -1.62
C PRO A 43 11.39 -12.09 -1.76
N ASP A 44 11.93 -12.55 -2.89
CA ASP A 44 13.36 -12.54 -3.18
C ASP A 44 13.88 -11.13 -3.58
N ALA A 45 12.98 -10.20 -3.90
CA ALA A 45 13.33 -8.84 -4.34
C ALA A 45 13.28 -7.81 -3.21
N LYS A 46 13.23 -8.25 -1.94
CA LYS A 46 13.02 -7.38 -0.77
C LYS A 46 13.99 -6.19 -0.71
N GLU A 47 15.27 -6.44 -0.94
CA GLU A 47 16.31 -5.39 -0.90
C GLU A 47 16.13 -4.37 -2.02
N MET A 48 15.88 -4.84 -3.24
CA MET A 48 15.62 -3.99 -4.41
C MET A 48 14.36 -3.13 -4.21
N ILE A 49 13.30 -3.70 -3.63
CA ILE A 49 12.06 -2.98 -3.33
C ILE A 49 12.30 -1.88 -2.29
N ALA A 50 13.11 -2.16 -1.26
CA ALA A 50 13.49 -1.16 -0.26
C ALA A 50 14.29 0.00 -0.89
N GLU A 51 15.21 -0.32 -1.80
CA GLU A 51 15.97 0.68 -2.54
C GLU A 51 15.06 1.58 -3.39
N ILE A 52 14.16 1.00 -4.18
CA ILE A 52 13.21 1.73 -5.04
C ILE A 52 12.31 2.65 -4.21
N ASN A 53 11.76 2.14 -3.10
CA ASN A 53 10.91 2.94 -2.23
C ASN A 53 11.69 4.04 -1.48
N GLY A 54 12.96 3.79 -1.14
CA GLY A 54 13.84 4.79 -0.51
C GLY A 54 14.32 5.89 -1.46
N ALA A 55 14.35 5.62 -2.77
CA ALA A 55 14.66 6.60 -3.81
C ALA A 55 13.48 7.51 -4.16
N ALA A 56 12.30 7.30 -3.56
CA ALA A 56 11.15 8.14 -3.80
C ALA A 56 11.42 9.58 -3.30
N PRO A 57 10.98 10.60 -4.06
CA PRO A 57 11.12 11.99 -3.63
C PRO A 57 10.30 12.25 -2.36
N ASP A 58 10.94 12.80 -1.33
CA ASP A 58 10.25 13.33 -0.16
C ASP A 58 9.82 14.77 -0.43
N PHE A 59 8.51 14.98 -0.51
CA PHE A 59 7.90 16.31 -0.67
C PHE A 59 7.42 16.89 0.66
N SER A 60 7.82 16.30 1.79
CA SER A 60 7.60 16.92 3.09
C SER A 60 8.21 18.33 3.07
N PRO A 61 7.52 19.33 3.63
CA PRO A 61 8.06 20.68 3.68
C PRO A 61 9.39 20.63 4.44
N SER A 62 10.47 21.03 3.78
CA SER A 62 11.78 21.18 4.42
C SER A 62 11.64 22.28 5.47
N GLY A 63 11.42 21.89 6.73
CA GLY A 63 11.33 22.81 7.85
C GLY A 63 12.53 23.75 7.84
N THR A 64 12.30 24.98 7.42
CA THR A 64 13.20 26.11 7.65
C THR A 64 12.41 27.03 8.55
N GLU A 65 12.56 26.82 9.86
CA GLU A 65 12.45 27.87 10.86
C GLU A 65 13.85 28.39 11.16
#